data_AF-A0A0B7AY03-F1
#
_entry.id   AF-A0A0B7AY03-F1
#
_cell.length_a   1.000
_cell.length_b   1.000
_cell.length_c   1.000
_cell.angle_alpha   90.00
_cell.angle_beta   90.00
_cell.angle_gamma   90.00
#
_symmetry.space_group_name_H-M   'P 1'
#
loop_
_entity.id
_entity.type
_entity.pdbx_description
1 polymer ?
#
loop_
_entity_poly.entity_id
_entity_poly.type
_entity_poly.pdbx_seq_one_letter_code
_entity_poly.pdbx_strand_id
1 'polypeptide(L)'
;MSDDVTDSYRSSLDDLKMNSKPQISMLTMLAEDHEQFASDIVRVIEEQIKKVQVAGKLPIMYLIDSIIKNLSTTMYPQLFAQCIVQIFCGVFEEVVIASKSYWFFWSFIRKNSVLLFWFFLQCLSEYEISSKGTQST
;
A
#
# COMPACT_ATOMS: atom_id res chain seq x y z
N MET A 1 18.32 13.20 -13.01
CA MET A 1 17.42 14.11 -12.25
C MET A 1 16.20 13.37 -11.69
N SER A 2 15.55 12.44 -12.40
CA SER A 2 14.52 11.57 -11.78
C SER A 2 15.10 10.64 -10.71
N ASP A 3 16.31 10.10 -10.97
CA ASP A 3 16.96 9.13 -10.09
C ASP A 3 17.29 9.72 -8.70
N ASP A 4 17.75 10.97 -8.63
CA ASP A 4 18.10 11.63 -7.36
C ASP A 4 16.87 11.80 -6.43
N VAL A 5 15.72 12.13 -7.01
CA VAL A 5 14.45 12.26 -6.26
C VAL A 5 13.98 10.90 -5.77
N THR A 6 14.05 9.91 -6.66
CA THR A 6 13.62 8.53 -6.37
C THR A 6 14.46 7.91 -5.25
N ASP A 7 15.79 8.10 -5.29
CA ASP A 7 16.71 7.58 -4.28
C ASP A 7 16.58 8.31 -2.93
N SER A 8 16.35 9.62 -2.96
CA SER A 8 16.04 10.41 -1.75
C SER A 8 14.73 9.96 -1.09
N TYR A 9 13.69 9.73 -1.90
CA TYR A 9 12.41 9.23 -1.42
C TYR A 9 12.55 7.82 -0.83
N ARG A 10 13.26 6.92 -1.52
CA ARG A 10 13.54 5.56 -1.04
C ARG A 10 14.28 5.57 0.29
N SER A 11 15.30 6.42 0.43
CA SER A 11 16.06 6.57 1.68
C SER A 11 15.17 7.02 2.84
N SER A 12 14.29 8.00 2.60
CA SER A 12 13.32 8.46 3.60
C SER A 12 12.29 7.38 3.96
N LEU A 13 11.91 6.55 2.99
CA LEU A 13 10.97 5.45 3.18
C LEU A 13 11.57 4.26 3.94
N ASP A 14 12.88 4.00 3.81
CA ASP A 14 13.59 2.98 4.58
C ASP A 14 13.56 3.26 6.10
N ASP A 15 13.41 4.52 6.49
CA ASP A 15 13.28 4.94 7.89
C ASP A 15 11.85 4.79 8.46
N LEU A 16 10.85 4.50 7.62
CA LEU A 16 9.46 4.31 8.04
C LEU A 16 9.26 2.90 8.64
N LYS A 17 9.77 2.70 9.87
CA LYS A 17 9.73 1.41 10.58
C LYS A 17 8.49 1.22 11.44
N MET A 18 7.89 2.31 11.89
CA MET A 18 6.74 2.33 12.80
C MET A 18 5.65 3.24 12.24
N ASN A 19 4.42 3.09 12.73
CA ASN A 19 3.28 3.94 12.34
C ASN A 19 3.42 5.36 12.91
N SER A 20 4.35 6.12 12.33
CA SER A 20 4.74 7.46 12.75
C SER A 20 4.03 8.49 11.87
N LYS A 21 3.02 9.16 12.43
CA LYS A 21 2.28 10.21 11.71
C LYS A 21 3.21 11.29 11.13
N PRO A 22 4.22 11.81 11.86
CA PRO A 22 5.12 12.82 11.29
C PRO A 22 5.87 12.32 10.06
N GLN A 23 6.36 11.07 10.06
CA GLN A 23 7.08 10.50 8.91
C GLN A 23 6.13 10.23 7.74
N ILE A 24 4.92 9.75 8.00
CA ILE A 24 3.89 9.54 6.96
C ILE A 24 3.52 10.87 6.30
N SER A 25 3.27 11.92 7.09
CA SER A 25 2.98 13.26 6.57
C SER A 25 4.15 13.82 5.78
N MET A 26 5.38 13.67 6.26
CA MET A 26 6.58 14.09 5.53
C MET A 26 6.71 13.39 4.18
N LEU A 27 6.57 12.07 4.12
CA LEU A 27 6.61 11.29 2.89
C LEU A 27 5.44 11.62 1.94
N THR A 28 4.28 12.03 2.48
CA THR A 28 3.15 12.51 1.69
C THR A 28 3.47 13.87 1.05
N MET A 29 4.04 14.81 1.82
CA MET A 29 4.47 16.12 1.31
C MET A 29 5.58 15.97 0.25
N LEU A 30 6.56 15.09 0.48
CA LEU A 30 7.60 14.81 -0.51
C LEU A 30 7.03 14.25 -1.82
N ALA A 31 5.97 13.43 -1.74
CA ALA A 31 5.29 12.91 -2.91
C ALA A 31 4.51 14.01 -3.66
N GLU A 32 3.92 14.96 -2.94
CA GLU A 32 3.25 16.13 -3.49
C GLU A 32 4.23 17.06 -4.22
N ASP A 33 5.33 17.42 -3.56
CA ASP A 33 6.37 18.32 -4.12
C ASP A 33 6.99 17.78 -5.42
N HIS A 34 6.97 16.46 -5.60
CA HIS A 34 7.58 15.75 -6.71
C HIS A 34 6.55 14.98 -7.56
N GLU A 35 5.33 15.50 -7.69
CA GLU A 35 4.24 14.85 -8.44
C GLU A 35 4.64 14.42 -9.88
N GLN A 36 5.51 15.18 -10.55
CA GLN A 36 6.05 14.84 -11.86
C GLN A 36 6.78 13.48 -11.93
N PHE A 37 7.20 12.94 -10.78
CA PHE A 37 7.84 11.64 -10.61
C PHE A 37 6.92 10.61 -9.92
N ALA A 38 5.60 10.84 -9.90
CA ALA A 38 4.65 9.99 -9.19
C ALA A 38 4.74 8.51 -9.56
N SER A 39 4.97 8.19 -10.85
CA SER A 39 5.14 6.81 -11.32
C SER A 39 6.34 6.11 -10.67
N ASP A 40 7.48 6.81 -10.58
CA ASP A 40 8.68 6.28 -9.94
C ASP A 40 8.51 6.15 -8.42
N ILE A 41 7.86 7.13 -7.78
CA ILE A 41 7.56 7.10 -6.35
C ILE A 41 6.63 5.93 -5.99
N VAL A 42 5.59 5.68 -6.78
CA VAL A 42 4.68 4.52 -6.59
C VAL A 42 5.46 3.21 -6.71
N ARG A 43 6.35 3.10 -7.70
CA ARG A 43 7.22 1.92 -7.87
C ARG A 43 8.13 1.71 -6.66
N VAL A 44 8.75 2.76 -6.12
CA VAL A 44 9.57 2.66 -4.89
C VAL A 44 8.75 2.15 -3.71
N ILE A 45 7.53 2.65 -3.51
CA ILE A 45 6.64 2.19 -2.44
C ILE A 45 6.25 0.73 -2.63
N GLU A 46 5.96 0.32 -3.87
CA GLU A 46 5.63 -1.05 -4.23
C GLU A 46 6.79 -2.03 -3.98
N GLU A 47 8.01 -1.65 -4.34
CA GLU A 47 9.22 -2.44 -4.06
C GLU A 47 9.46 -2.55 -2.55
N GLN A 48 9.26 -1.46 -1.81
CA GLN A 48 9.50 -1.44 -0.38
C GLN A 48 8.54 -2.34 0.38
N ILE A 49 7.24 -2.33 0.06
CA ILE A 49 6.26 -3.16 0.77
C ILE A 49 6.49 -4.66 0.55
N LYS A 50 7.12 -5.04 -0.58
CA LYS A 50 7.57 -6.41 -0.87
C LYS A 50 8.83 -6.78 -0.07
N LYS A 51 9.73 -5.84 0.17
CA LYS A 51 11.02 -6.04 0.88
C LYS A 51 10.88 -6.12 2.40
N VAL A 52 9.99 -5.32 3.01
CA VAL A 52 9.90 -5.22 4.47
C VAL A 52 9.22 -6.44 5.11
N GLN A 53 9.58 -6.73 6.36
CA GLN A 53 8.91 -7.74 7.17
C GLN A 53 7.47 -7.33 7.51
N VAL A 54 6.64 -8.30 7.92
CA VAL A 54 5.21 -8.13 8.24
C VAL A 54 4.92 -6.90 9.12
N ALA A 55 5.74 -6.65 10.16
CA ALA A 55 5.57 -5.50 11.05
C ALA A 55 5.76 -4.14 10.36
N GLY A 56 6.61 -4.06 9.32
CA GLY A 56 6.88 -2.85 8.55
C GLY A 56 5.88 -2.59 7.42
N LYS A 57 5.06 -3.57 7.04
CA LYS A 57 4.06 -3.42 5.96
C LYS A 57 2.95 -2.46 6.35
N LEU A 58 2.52 -2.50 7.61
CA LEU A 58 1.43 -1.64 8.09
C LEU A 58 1.74 -0.14 7.98
N PRO A 59 2.89 0.37 8.47
CA PRO A 59 3.29 1.76 8.23
C PRO A 59 3.23 2.19 6.76
N ILE A 60 3.67 1.32 5.84
CA ILE A 60 3.63 1.60 4.40
C ILE A 60 2.20 1.63 3.88
N MET A 61 1.31 0.74 4.34
CA MET A 61 -0.12 0.81 4.00
C MET A 61 -0.76 2.12 4.47
N TYR A 62 -0.38 2.63 5.65
CA TYR A 62 -0.82 3.95 6.11
C TYR A 62 -0.27 5.09 5.26
N LEU A 63 0.94 4.96 4.72
CA LEU A 63 1.50 5.93 3.78
C LEU A 63 0.71 5.97 2.47
N ILE A 64 0.43 4.80 1.87
CA ILE A 64 -0.37 4.71 0.64
C ILE A 64 -1.75 5.35 0.86
N ASP A 65 -2.39 5.05 1.99
CA ASP A 65 -3.67 5.66 2.37
C ASP A 65 -3.59 7.19 2.50
N SER A 66 -2.55 7.70 3.17
CA SER A 66 -2.30 9.13 3.30
C SER A 66 -2.13 9.81 1.95
N ILE A 67 -1.35 9.22 1.03
CA ILE A 67 -1.12 9.76 -0.31
C ILE A 67 -2.43 9.79 -1.10
N ILE A 68 -3.18 8.69 -1.15
CA ILE A 68 -4.45 8.62 -1.90
C ILE A 68 -5.47 9.62 -1.37
N LYS A 69 -5.55 9.79 -0.04
CA LYS A 69 -6.52 10.70 0.59
C LYS A 69 -6.15 12.16 0.38
N ASN A 70 -4.90 12.53 0.63
CA ASN A 70 -4.49 13.93 0.63
C ASN A 70 -4.16 14.43 -0.78
N LEU A 71 -3.67 13.55 -1.67
CA LEU A 71 -3.29 13.89 -3.05
C LEU A 71 -4.35 13.40 -4.05
N SER A 72 -5.63 13.49 -3.69
CA SER A 72 -6.74 12.94 -4.49
C SER A 72 -6.92 13.56 -5.88
N THR A 73 -6.42 14.78 -6.10
CA THR A 73 -6.49 15.49 -7.39
C THR A 73 -5.31 15.20 -8.33
N THR A 74 -4.33 14.43 -7.86
CA THR A 74 -3.10 14.10 -8.60
C THR A 74 -3.24 12.77 -9.36
N MET A 75 -2.17 12.32 -10.02
CA MET A 75 -2.11 11.00 -10.66
C MET A 75 -1.95 9.83 -9.69
N TYR A 76 -1.64 10.06 -8.40
CA TYR A 76 -1.38 8.98 -7.44
C TYR A 76 -2.53 7.98 -7.27
N PRO A 77 -3.82 8.39 -7.13
CA PRO A 77 -4.92 7.45 -7.02
C PRO A 77 -5.03 6.51 -8.23
N GLN A 78 -4.82 7.04 -9.45
CA GLN A 78 -4.87 6.25 -10.68
C GLN A 78 -3.71 5.25 -10.78
N LEU A 79 -2.51 5.66 -10.36
CA LEU A 79 -1.33 4.79 -10.35
C LEU A 79 -1.49 3.68 -9.32
N PHE A 80 -1.88 4.02 -8.09
CA PHE A 80 -2.11 3.01 -7.05
C PHE A 80 -3.23 2.05 -7.42
N ALA A 81 -4.31 2.51 -8.07
CA ALA A 81 -5.40 1.61 -8.50
C ALA A 81 -4.92 0.41 -9.34
N GLN A 82 -3.80 0.53 -10.05
CA GLN A 82 -3.23 -0.53 -10.89
C GLN A 82 -2.50 -1.62 -10.08
N CYS A 83 -1.96 -1.29 -8.90
CA CYS A 83 -1.16 -2.21 -8.08
C CYS A 83 -1.76 -2.49 -6.69
N ILE A 84 -2.77 -1.73 -6.25
CA ILE A 84 -3.31 -1.79 -4.89
C ILE A 84 -3.87 -3.18 -4.55
N VAL A 85 -4.51 -3.86 -5.49
CA VAL A 85 -5.03 -5.23 -5.28
C VAL A 85 -3.90 -6.18 -4.91
N GLN A 86 -2.81 -6.16 -5.71
CA GLN A 86 -1.66 -7.04 -5.51
C GLN A 86 -0.96 -6.75 -4.18
N ILE A 87 -0.81 -5.45 -3.84
CA ILE A 87 -0.25 -5.03 -2.55
C ILE A 87 -1.10 -5.57 -1.40
N PHE A 88 -2.41 -5.36 -1.44
CA PHE A 88 -3.31 -5.81 -0.36
C PHE A 88 -3.35 -7.33 -0.24
N CYS A 89 -3.43 -8.08 -1.35
CA CYS A 89 -3.36 -9.54 -1.34
C CYS A 89 -2.05 -10.03 -0.71
N GLY A 90 -0.90 -9.50 -1.16
CA GLY A 90 0.40 -9.93 -0.64
C GLY A 90 0.57 -9.64 0.84
N VAL A 91 0.18 -8.44 1.30
CA VAL A 91 0.20 -8.12 2.74
C VAL A 91 -0.76 -9.01 3.53
N PHE A 92 -1.96 -9.26 2.98
CA PHE A 92 -2.96 -10.09 3.63
C PHE A 92 -2.48 -11.52 3.80
N GLU A 93 -1.97 -12.17 2.75
CA GLU A 93 -1.45 -13.53 2.81
C GLU A 93 -0.37 -13.67 3.88
N GLU A 94 0.60 -12.75 3.91
CA GLU A 94 1.69 -12.78 4.89
C GLU A 94 1.19 -12.56 6.33
N VAL A 95 0.27 -11.62 6.55
CA VAL A 95 -0.30 -11.35 7.89
C VAL A 95 -1.14 -12.53 8.38
N VAL A 96 -1.92 -13.14 7.49
CA VAL A 96 -2.77 -14.30 7.80
C VAL A 96 -1.93 -15.50 8.18
N ILE A 97 -0.88 -15.79 7.40
CA ILE A 97 0.07 -16.87 7.69
C ILE A 97 0.79 -16.61 9.03
N ALA A 98 1.23 -15.38 9.27
CA ALA A 98 2.02 -15.03 10.45
C ALA A 98 1.20 -15.00 11.76
N SER A 99 -0.04 -14.48 11.72
CA SER A 99 -0.78 -14.13 12.94
C SER A 99 -2.00 -15.00 13.21
N LYS A 100 -2.49 -15.78 12.23
CA LYS A 100 -3.78 -16.52 12.28
C LYS A 100 -4.97 -15.69 12.80
N SER A 101 -4.85 -14.37 12.78
CA SER A 101 -5.79 -13.43 13.39
C SER A 101 -6.04 -12.28 12.43
N TYR A 102 -7.15 -12.38 11.72
CA TYR A 102 -7.65 -11.38 10.77
C TYR A 102 -8.09 -10.07 11.45
N TRP A 103 -8.21 -10.07 12.79
CA TRP A 103 -8.79 -8.97 13.56
C TRP A 103 -8.06 -7.64 13.37
N PHE A 104 -6.72 -7.67 13.32
CA PHE A 104 -5.92 -6.46 13.13
C PHE A 104 -6.14 -5.86 11.72
N PHE A 105 -6.14 -6.71 10.69
CA PHE A 105 -6.41 -6.31 9.31
C PHE A 105 -7.84 -5.78 9.15
N TRP A 106 -8.82 -6.44 9.75
CA TRP A 106 -10.21 -6.00 9.70
C TRP A 106 -10.45 -4.68 10.46
N SER A 107 -9.71 -4.45 11.56
CA SER A 107 -9.72 -3.17 12.28
C SER A 107 -9.16 -2.02 11.43
N PHE A 108 -8.12 -2.29 10.62
CA PHE A 108 -7.59 -1.33 9.66
C PHE A 108 -8.61 -0.99 8.56
N ILE A 109 -9.18 -2.01 7.91
CA ILE A 109 -10.19 -1.83 6.86
C ILE A 109 -11.42 -1.07 7.40
N ARG A 110 -11.91 -1.41 8.60
CA ARG A 110 -13.08 -0.76 9.21
C ARG A 110 -12.84 0.71 9.56
N LYS A 111 -11.60 1.10 9.88
CA LYS A 111 -11.26 2.48 10.27
C LYS A 111 -11.00 3.40 9.06
N ASN A 112 -10.76 2.87 7.86
CA ASN A 112 -10.32 3.65 6.70
C ASN A 112 -11.22 3.44 5.47
N SER A 113 -12.33 4.20 5.42
CA SER A 113 -13.20 4.50 4.28
C SER A 113 -13.79 3.37 3.40
N VAL A 114 -15.05 3.55 3.04
CA VAL A 114 -15.92 2.66 2.22
C VAL A 114 -15.30 2.22 0.89
N LEU A 115 -14.38 3.00 0.31
CA LEU A 115 -13.73 2.68 -0.96
C LEU A 115 -12.80 1.45 -0.87
N LEU A 116 -11.97 1.37 0.17
CA LEU A 116 -11.12 0.19 0.42
C LEU A 116 -11.97 -1.01 0.79
N PHE A 117 -13.12 -0.81 1.46
CA PHE A 117 -14.06 -1.87 1.75
C PHE A 117 -14.73 -2.42 0.48
N TRP A 118 -15.14 -1.56 -0.45
CA TRP A 118 -15.72 -1.97 -1.73
C TRP A 118 -14.70 -2.65 -2.64
N PHE A 119 -13.48 -2.12 -2.70
CA PHE A 119 -12.36 -2.74 -3.43
C PHE A 119 -11.90 -4.06 -2.79
N PHE A 120 -11.95 -4.18 -1.47
CA PHE A 120 -11.64 -5.41 -0.75
C PHE A 120 -12.73 -6.47 -0.95
N LEU A 121 -14.01 -6.10 -1.04
CA LEU A 121 -15.08 -7.03 -1.43
C LEU A 121 -14.93 -7.52 -2.87
N GLN A 122 -14.52 -6.63 -3.78
CA GLN A 122 -14.15 -7.00 -5.15
C GLN A 122 -12.97 -7.98 -5.16
N CYS A 123 -11.95 -7.71 -4.37
CA CYS A 123 -10.75 -8.53 -4.24
C CYS A 123 -11.04 -9.91 -3.60
N LEU A 124 -11.91 -9.97 -2.58
CA LEU A 124 -12.39 -11.24 -2.00
C LEU A 124 -13.21 -12.04 -3.01
N SER A 125 -14.04 -11.38 -3.82
CA SER A 125 -14.77 -12.02 -4.93
C SER A 125 -13.80 -12.63 -5.93
N GLU A 126 -12.76 -11.90 -6.34
CA GLU A 126 -11.73 -12.38 -7.29
C GLU A 126 -10.84 -13.49 -6.71
N TYR A 127 -10.47 -13.43 -5.42
CA TYR A 127 -9.70 -14.48 -4.74
C TYR A 127 -10.51 -15.78 -4.57
N GLU A 128 -11.79 -15.69 -4.22
CA GLU A 128 -12.68 -16.87 -4.20
C GLU A 128 -12.78 -17.52 -5.59
N ILE A 129 -12.80 -16.71 -6.66
CA ILE A 129 -12.83 -17.22 -8.05
C ILE A 129 -11.51 -17.92 -8.41
N SER A 130 -10.36 -17.34 -8.01
CA SER A 130 -9.03 -17.91 -8.28
C SER A 130 -8.78 -19.22 -7.51
N SER A 131 -9.18 -19.28 -6.23
CA SER A 131 -9.00 -20.48 -5.39
C SER A 131 -9.88 -21.67 -5.81
N LYS A 132 -11.06 -21.42 -6.40
CA LYS A 132 -11.95 -22.45 -6.95
C LYS A 132 -11.52 -22.93 -8.34
N GLY A 133 -10.63 -22.21 -9.04
CA GLY A 133 -10.16 -22.54 -10.39
C GLY A 133 -9.04 -23.60 -10.48
N THR A 134 -8.47 -24.04 -9.35
CA THR A 134 -7.31 -24.96 -9.33
C THR A 134 -7.66 -26.38 -8.88
N GLN A 135 -8.95 -26.75 -8.83
CA GLN A 135 -9.40 -28.12 -8.63
C GLN A 135 -10.36 -28.54 -9.75
N SER A 136 -9.85 -28.69 -10.97
CA SER A 136 -10.47 -29.53 -12.00
C SER A 136 -9.46 -29.83 -13.09
N THR A 137 -8.65 -30.87 -12.87
CA THR A 137 -8.32 -31.86 -13.91
C THR A 137 -7.93 -33.17 -13.24
#